data_AF-A0A7M1PZM2-F1
#
_entry.id   AF-A0A7M1PZM2-F1
#
_cell.length_a   1.000
_cell.length_b   1.000
_cell.length_c   1.000
_cell.angle_alpha   90.00
_cell.angle_beta   90.00
_cell.angle_gamma   90.00
#
_symmetry.space_group_name_H-M   'P 1'
#
loop_
_entity.id
_entity.type
_entity.pdbx_description
1 polymer ?
#
loop_
_entity_poly.entity_id
_entity_poly.type
_entity_poly.pdbx_seq_one_letter_code
_entity_poly.pdbx_strand_id
1 'polypeptide(L)'
;MPNKKHSCIIILVFIAILIGCRTAKINFLDNSVTGKIICSTENNDIFTLKYKTQYFLDIHTDIKVVDNSNKKTILEFKKEGELVKSQFITITNTSTLKSFIYDDIIVYKINDNNFKAVLLSSFNNKNTNFNTSPQLITIAAELVKTHKWQYLYACAEFLVKANHLPTIELLTRIADGVVTAEELLVNSESNIKTKEIREYAQQILKLG
;
A
#
# COMPACT_ATOMS: atom_id res chain seq x y z
N MET A 1 -54.62 -10.35 -39.07
CA MET A 1 -54.24 -9.03 -38.51
C MET A 1 -53.83 -9.25 -37.05
N PRO A 2 -52.57 -9.00 -36.65
CA PRO A 2 -52.16 -9.14 -35.27
C PRO A 2 -52.96 -8.17 -34.39
N ASN A 3 -53.52 -8.71 -33.30
CA ASN A 3 -54.43 -8.01 -32.42
C ASN A 3 -53.67 -6.84 -31.75
N LYS A 4 -53.98 -5.60 -32.12
CA LYS A 4 -53.28 -4.38 -31.67
C LYS A 4 -53.11 -4.30 -30.14
N LYS A 5 -53.99 -4.96 -29.37
CA LYS A 5 -53.90 -5.06 -27.92
C LYS A 5 -52.68 -5.86 -27.42
N HIS A 6 -52.29 -6.95 -28.10
CA HIS A 6 -51.13 -7.75 -27.69
C HIS A 6 -49.81 -7.03 -27.94
N SER A 7 -49.70 -6.28 -29.05
CA SER A 7 -48.50 -5.48 -29.34
C SER A 7 -48.27 -4.36 -28.33
N CYS A 8 -49.33 -3.68 -27.84
CA CYS A 8 -49.19 -2.65 -26.80
C CYS A 8 -48.70 -3.22 -25.46
N ILE A 9 -49.17 -4.41 -25.05
CA ILE A 9 -48.76 -5.03 -23.78
C ILE A 9 -47.28 -5.40 -23.80
N ILE A 10 -46.79 -5.95 -24.92
CA ILE A 10 -45.37 -6.32 -25.07
C ILE A 10 -44.47 -5.09 -24.97
N ILE A 11 -44.86 -3.98 -25.62
CA ILE A 11 -44.11 -2.72 -25.56
C ILE A 11 -44.06 -2.18 -24.12
N LEU A 12 -45.17 -2.21 -23.38
CA LEU A 12 -45.21 -1.77 -21.99
C LEU A 12 -44.33 -2.61 -21.07
N VAL A 13 -44.33 -3.94 -21.23
CA VAL A 13 -43.45 -4.84 -20.47
C VAL A 13 -41.98 -4.56 -20.79
N PHE A 14 -41.63 -4.35 -22.06
CA PHE A 14 -40.26 -4.05 -22.45
C PHE A 14 -39.77 -2.70 -21.90
N ILE A 15 -40.63 -1.67 -21.92
CA ILE A 15 -40.35 -0.36 -21.31
C ILE A 15 -40.15 -0.51 -19.79
N ALA A 16 -41.01 -1.28 -19.10
CA ALA A 16 -40.87 -1.52 -17.67
C ALA A 16 -39.55 -2.23 -17.32
N ILE A 17 -39.15 -3.22 -18.13
CA ILE A 17 -37.85 -3.91 -17.96
C ILE A 17 -36.69 -2.94 -18.19
N LEU A 18 -36.72 -2.11 -19.24
CA LEU A 18 -35.67 -1.13 -19.51
C LEU A 18 -35.56 -0.08 -18.41
N ILE A 19 -36.69 0.40 -17.87
CA ILE A 19 -36.72 1.33 -16.74
C ILE A 19 -36.16 0.63 -15.49
N GLY A 20 -36.60 -0.59 -15.19
CA GLY A 20 -36.09 -1.38 -14.07
C GLY A 20 -34.59 -1.64 -14.13
N CYS A 21 -34.06 -1.98 -15.30
CA CYS A 21 -32.63 -2.15 -15.54
C CYS A 21 -31.86 -0.83 -15.36
N ARG A 22 -32.42 0.31 -15.80
CA ARG A 22 -31.79 1.62 -15.60
C ARG A 22 -31.79 2.04 -14.13
N THR A 23 -32.90 1.90 -13.43
CA THR A 23 -33.00 2.26 -12.01
C THR A 23 -32.10 1.37 -11.15
N ALA A 24 -32.04 0.07 -11.47
CA ALA A 24 -31.08 -0.84 -10.84
C ALA A 24 -29.64 -0.36 -11.08
N LYS A 25 -29.26 -0.03 -12.32
CA LYS A 25 -27.91 0.46 -12.63
C LYS A 25 -27.57 1.79 -11.96
N ILE A 26 -28.51 2.71 -11.83
CA ILE A 26 -28.31 4.01 -11.16
C ILE A 26 -28.10 3.81 -9.66
N ASN A 27 -28.99 3.08 -8.98
CA ASN A 27 -28.85 2.76 -7.56
C ASN A 27 -27.58 1.92 -7.28
N PHE A 28 -27.16 1.11 -8.26
CA PHE A 28 -25.95 0.29 -8.19
C PHE A 28 -24.66 1.10 -8.33
N LEU A 29 -24.66 2.16 -9.15
CA LEU A 29 -23.51 3.06 -9.32
C LEU A 29 -23.37 4.07 -8.18
N ASP A 30 -24.45 4.34 -7.43
CA ASP A 30 -24.47 5.32 -6.34
C ASP A 30 -23.96 4.78 -4.99
N ASN A 31 -23.64 3.49 -4.89
CA ASN A 31 -23.06 2.90 -3.67
C ASN A 31 -21.55 3.18 -3.54
N SER A 32 -21.15 4.44 -3.72
CA SER A 32 -19.77 4.86 -3.49
C SER A 32 -19.68 6.16 -2.71
N VAL A 33 -18.77 6.20 -1.73
CA VAL A 33 -18.49 7.40 -0.94
C VAL A 33 -17.19 7.99 -1.45
N THR A 34 -17.21 9.27 -1.81
CA THR A 34 -16.00 10.02 -2.17
C THR A 34 -15.64 11.02 -1.09
N GLY A 35 -14.35 11.27 -0.91
CA GLY A 35 -13.90 12.23 0.08
C GLY A 35 -12.45 12.67 -0.10
N LYS A 36 -12.03 13.55 0.80
CA LYS A 36 -10.68 14.08 0.87
C LYS A 36 -10.24 14.15 2.33
N ILE A 37 -9.03 13.66 2.60
CA ILE A 37 -8.35 13.82 3.89
C ILE A 37 -7.06 14.61 3.64
N ILE A 38 -6.78 15.58 4.51
CA ILE A 38 -5.50 16.28 4.55
C ILE A 38 -4.68 15.69 5.69
N CYS A 39 -3.49 15.23 5.38
CA CYS A 39 -2.55 14.66 6.33
C CYS A 39 -1.32 15.56 6.39
N SER A 40 -0.99 16.06 7.58
CA SER A 40 0.29 16.70 7.86
C SER A 40 1.22 15.70 8.53
N THR A 41 2.47 15.67 8.10
CA THR A 41 3.53 14.95 8.82
C THR A 41 4.04 15.78 10.00
N GLU A 42 4.83 15.17 10.87
CA GLU A 42 5.52 15.86 11.98
C GLU A 42 6.42 17.01 11.50
N ASN A 43 6.86 16.96 10.24
CA ASN A 43 7.76 17.93 9.62
C ASN A 43 7.05 18.95 8.73
N ASN A 44 5.73 19.12 8.91
CA ASN A 44 4.88 20.05 8.15
C ASN A 44 4.80 19.78 6.64
N ASP A 45 5.21 18.60 6.17
CA ASP A 45 4.90 18.17 4.80
C ASP A 45 3.41 17.79 4.74
N ILE A 46 2.69 18.32 3.75
CA ILE A 46 1.23 18.18 3.64
C ILE A 46 0.85 17.32 2.44
N PHE A 47 0.16 16.22 2.70
CA PHE A 47 -0.41 15.33 1.69
C PHE A 47 -1.93 15.42 1.68
N THR A 48 -2.51 15.31 0.49
CA THR A 48 -3.94 15.17 0.29
C THR A 48 -4.24 13.76 -0.20
N LEU A 49 -5.06 13.02 0.55
CA LEU A 49 -5.63 11.75 0.13
C LEU A 49 -7.02 12.00 -0.44
N LYS A 50 -7.18 11.83 -1.75
CA LYS A 50 -8.51 11.78 -2.37
C LYS A 50 -8.92 10.32 -2.47
N TYR A 51 -10.12 9.97 -2.06
CA TYR A 51 -10.54 8.58 -2.05
C TYR A 51 -11.96 8.38 -2.58
N LYS A 52 -12.21 7.18 -3.08
CA LYS A 52 -13.52 6.68 -3.47
C LYS A 52 -13.69 5.25 -2.95
N THR A 53 -14.56 5.05 -1.97
CA THR A 53 -14.94 3.73 -1.46
C THR A 53 -16.14 3.22 -2.23
N GLN A 54 -16.10 1.98 -2.71
CA GLN A 54 -17.21 1.31 -3.40
C GLN A 54 -17.69 0.15 -2.53
N TYR A 55 -19.01 0.01 -2.36
CA TYR A 55 -19.65 -0.98 -1.47
C TYR A 55 -20.32 -2.14 -2.22
N PHE A 56 -19.78 -2.54 -3.38
CA PHE A 56 -20.41 -3.57 -4.22
C PHE A 56 -19.58 -4.86 -4.28
N LEU A 57 -20.21 -5.99 -3.95
CA LEU A 57 -19.64 -7.33 -3.73
C LEU A 57 -18.58 -7.36 -2.62
N ASP A 58 -17.48 -6.65 -2.82
CA ASP A 58 -16.39 -6.45 -1.88
C ASP A 58 -16.14 -4.96 -1.68
N ILE A 59 -15.97 -4.54 -0.42
CA ILE A 59 -15.65 -3.15 -0.10
C ILE A 59 -14.22 -2.88 -0.54
N HIS A 60 -14.00 -1.86 -1.36
CA HIS A 60 -12.66 -1.39 -1.71
C HIS A 60 -12.62 0.12 -1.83
N THR A 61 -11.46 0.70 -1.56
CA THR A 61 -11.20 2.13 -1.69
C THR A 61 -10.09 2.40 -2.70
N ASP A 62 -10.42 3.16 -3.74
CA ASP A 62 -9.43 3.79 -4.61
C ASP A 62 -8.87 5.04 -3.91
N ILE A 63 -7.56 5.11 -3.74
CA ILE A 63 -6.87 6.19 -3.01
C ILE A 63 -5.86 6.86 -3.94
N LYS A 64 -5.92 8.18 -4.00
CA LYS A 64 -5.02 9.04 -4.76
C LYS A 64 -4.27 9.96 -3.81
N VAL A 65 -2.96 9.78 -3.73
CA VAL A 65 -2.05 10.59 -2.92
C VAL A 65 -1.56 11.77 -3.74
N VAL A 66 -1.78 12.98 -3.24
CA VAL A 66 -1.42 14.24 -3.89
C VAL A 66 -0.51 15.03 -2.96
N ASP A 67 0.64 15.48 -3.47
CA ASP A 67 1.48 16.45 -2.78
C ASP A 67 0.78 17.81 -2.83
N ASN A 68 0.46 18.38 -1.66
CA ASN A 68 -0.31 19.61 -1.58
C ASN A 68 0.49 20.83 -2.07
N SER A 69 1.82 20.77 -2.03
CA SER A 69 2.71 21.89 -2.41
C SER A 69 2.71 22.13 -3.92
N ASN A 70 2.77 21.06 -4.71
CA ASN A 70 2.82 21.12 -6.17
C ASN A 70 1.52 20.66 -6.85
N LYS A 71 0.51 20.24 -6.07
CA LYS A 71 -0.77 19.66 -6.53
C LYS A 71 -0.60 18.45 -7.47
N LYS A 72 0.57 17.79 -7.44
CA LYS A 72 0.89 16.66 -8.29
C LYS A 72 0.44 15.36 -7.64
N THR A 73 -0.11 14.47 -8.47
CA THR A 73 -0.41 13.10 -8.03
C THR A 73 0.90 12.34 -7.88
N ILE A 74 1.13 11.80 -6.68
CA ILE A 74 2.31 10.99 -6.37
C ILE A 74 2.05 9.54 -6.75
N LEU A 75 0.89 9.01 -6.32
CA LEU A 75 0.48 7.63 -6.57
C LEU A 75 -1.04 7.48 -6.50
N GLU A 76 -1.55 6.50 -7.23
CA GLU A 76 -2.90 5.96 -7.09
C GLU A 76 -2.80 4.46 -6.79
N PHE A 77 -3.61 3.99 -5.86
CA PHE A 77 -3.65 2.58 -5.49
C PHE A 77 -5.03 2.20 -4.98
N LYS A 78 -5.32 0.89 -4.99
CA LYS A 78 -6.55 0.32 -4.46
C LYS A 78 -6.24 -0.39 -3.14
N LYS A 79 -7.09 -0.18 -2.15
CA LYS A 79 -7.08 -0.85 -0.84
C LYS A 79 -8.37 -1.63 -0.66
N GLU A 80 -8.30 -2.79 -0.03
CA GLU A 80 -9.48 -3.53 0.42
C GLU A 80 -10.06 -2.94 1.70
N GLY A 81 -11.38 -2.89 1.79
CA GLY A 81 -12.11 -2.26 2.88
C GLY A 81 -12.22 -0.75 2.76
N GLU A 82 -12.67 -0.12 3.84
CA GLU A 82 -12.82 1.33 3.93
C GLU A 82 -11.50 2.03 4.27
N LEU A 83 -11.39 3.29 3.86
CA LEU A 83 -10.31 4.16 4.32
C LEU A 83 -10.51 4.55 5.79
N VAL A 84 -9.87 3.81 6.69
CA VAL A 84 -9.65 4.27 8.07
C VAL A 84 -8.54 5.31 8.04
N LYS A 85 -8.77 6.47 8.66
CA LYS A 85 -7.81 7.57 8.72
C LYS A 85 -6.49 7.06 9.32
N SER A 86 -5.46 6.97 8.48
CA SER A 86 -4.10 6.64 8.89
C SER A 86 -3.20 7.88 8.79
N GLN A 87 -2.06 7.83 9.45
CA GLN A 87 -1.06 8.89 9.45
C GLN A 87 0.15 8.47 8.62
N PHE A 88 0.81 9.46 8.02
CA PHE A 88 2.12 9.24 7.42
C PHE A 88 3.15 9.17 8.54
N ILE A 89 3.83 8.04 8.66
CA ILE A 89 4.89 7.83 9.64
C ILE A 89 6.22 8.20 8.97
N THR A 90 7.03 9.03 9.61
CA THR A 90 8.36 9.38 9.09
C THR A 90 9.30 8.19 9.18
N ILE A 91 9.98 7.88 8.07
CA ILE A 91 11.07 6.89 8.02
C ILE A 91 12.40 7.63 8.05
N THR A 92 12.58 8.62 7.17
CA THR A 92 13.78 9.48 7.14
C THR A 92 13.38 10.93 6.97
N ASN A 93 14.11 11.84 7.61
CA ASN A 93 13.96 13.27 7.41
C ASN A 93 15.32 13.97 7.44
N THR A 94 16.00 13.98 6.29
CA THR A 94 17.23 14.73 6.09
C THR A 94 17.04 15.76 4.98
N SER A 95 18.00 16.68 4.83
CA SER A 95 18.00 17.64 3.71
C SER A 95 18.10 16.96 2.34
N THR A 96 18.67 15.76 2.29
CA THR A 96 18.89 15.01 1.04
C THR A 96 17.82 13.94 0.80
N LEU A 97 17.18 13.42 1.84
CA LEU A 97 16.20 12.35 1.74
C LEU A 97 15.10 12.48 2.80
N LYS A 98 13.91 12.84 2.34
CA LYS A 98 12.68 12.73 3.13
C LYS A 98 11.92 11.49 2.69
N SER A 99 11.45 10.70 3.64
CA SER A 99 10.61 9.54 3.34
C SER A 99 9.62 9.26 4.45
N PHE A 100 8.45 8.78 4.04
CA PHE A 100 7.31 8.50 4.87
C PHE A 100 6.69 7.17 4.44
N ILE A 101 6.10 6.45 5.38
CA ILE A 101 5.25 5.30 5.10
C ILE A 101 3.79 5.63 5.42
N TYR A 102 2.90 5.26 4.49
CA TYR A 102 1.46 5.30 4.68
C TYR A 102 0.90 3.98 4.18
N ASP A 103 0.36 3.18 5.09
CA ASP A 103 -0.05 1.80 4.78
C ASP A 103 1.16 1.03 4.18
N ASP A 104 1.00 0.37 3.04
CA ASP A 104 2.09 -0.30 2.32
C ASP A 104 2.78 0.59 1.27
N ILE A 105 2.73 1.92 1.41
CA ILE A 105 3.32 2.86 0.45
C ILE A 105 4.41 3.67 1.10
N ILE A 106 5.56 3.66 0.46
CA ILE A 106 6.66 4.57 0.76
C ILE A 106 6.54 5.78 -0.14
N VAL A 107 6.39 6.96 0.45
CA VAL A 107 6.46 8.25 -0.23
C VAL A 107 7.80 8.89 0.11
N TYR A 108 8.58 9.27 -0.89
CA TYR A 108 9.93 9.79 -0.67
C TYR A 108 10.30 10.91 -1.63
N LYS A 109 11.23 11.75 -1.21
CA LYS A 109 11.73 12.91 -1.96
C LYS A 109 13.23 13.02 -1.76
N ILE A 110 13.95 13.18 -2.87
CA ILE A 110 15.41 13.31 -2.90
C ILE A 110 15.75 14.77 -3.13
N ASN A 111 16.45 15.40 -2.20
CA ASN A 111 16.68 16.84 -2.15
C ASN A 111 15.35 17.61 -2.28
N ASP A 112 15.34 18.77 -2.94
CA ASP A 112 14.13 19.57 -3.15
C ASP A 112 13.27 19.15 -4.35
N ASN A 113 13.47 17.95 -4.89
CA ASN A 113 12.69 17.44 -6.02
C ASN A 113 11.22 17.13 -5.67
N ASN A 114 10.46 16.65 -6.65
CA ASN A 114 9.09 16.18 -6.41
C ASN A 114 9.09 14.87 -5.61
N PHE A 115 8.06 14.70 -4.77
CA PHE A 115 7.79 13.40 -4.15
C PHE A 115 7.54 12.32 -5.21
N LYS A 116 8.05 11.13 -4.90
CA LYS A 116 7.85 9.87 -5.60
C LYS A 116 7.24 8.89 -4.61
N ALA A 117 6.67 7.81 -5.12
CA ALA A 117 6.18 6.74 -4.27
C ALA A 117 6.46 5.37 -4.87
N VAL A 118 6.62 4.39 -3.99
CA VAL A 118 6.72 2.97 -4.34
C VAL A 118 5.89 2.16 -3.36
N LEU A 119 5.28 1.08 -3.85
CA LEU A 119 4.66 0.08 -3.00
C LEU A 119 5.74 -0.73 -2.30
N LEU A 120 5.51 -1.05 -1.03
CA LEU A 120 6.39 -1.90 -0.24
C LEU A 120 6.50 -3.31 -0.84
N SER A 121 5.43 -3.82 -1.44
CA SER A 121 5.42 -5.09 -2.18
C SER A 121 6.34 -5.10 -3.41
N SER A 122 6.68 -3.93 -3.97
CA SER A 122 7.60 -3.85 -5.11
C SER A 122 9.04 -4.27 -4.75
N PHE A 123 9.42 -4.23 -3.47
CA PHE A 123 10.76 -4.63 -3.03
C PHE A 123 11.04 -6.13 -3.24
N ASN A 124 9.99 -6.96 -3.22
CA ASN A 124 10.08 -8.40 -3.46
C ASN A 124 9.84 -8.80 -4.93
N ASN A 125 9.71 -7.83 -5.85
CA ASN A 125 9.47 -8.13 -7.26
C ASN A 125 10.77 -8.47 -7.99
N LYS A 126 10.84 -9.68 -8.56
CA LYS A 126 11.99 -10.20 -9.30
C LYS A 126 12.44 -9.34 -10.48
N ASN A 127 11.53 -8.57 -11.08
CA ASN A 127 11.81 -7.77 -12.28
C ASN A 127 12.34 -6.37 -11.96
N THR A 128 12.40 -5.99 -10.70
CA THR A 128 12.75 -4.62 -10.38
C THR A 128 14.26 -4.48 -10.23
N ASN A 129 14.87 -3.81 -11.21
CA ASN A 129 16.31 -3.58 -11.26
C ASN A 129 16.70 -2.42 -10.34
N PHE A 130 16.79 -2.71 -9.04
CA PHE A 130 17.01 -1.70 -8.01
C PHE A 130 18.47 -1.35 -7.70
N ASN A 131 19.44 -1.93 -8.44
CA ASN A 131 20.85 -1.51 -8.42
C ASN A 131 21.04 -0.01 -8.80
N THR A 132 19.95 0.68 -9.13
CA THR A 132 19.91 2.06 -9.61
C THR A 132 19.37 3.06 -8.59
N SER A 133 18.95 2.64 -7.38
CA SER A 133 18.31 3.53 -6.40
C SER A 133 18.85 3.42 -4.97
N PRO A 134 20.04 3.99 -4.68
CA PRO A 134 20.64 3.98 -3.34
C PRO A 134 19.72 4.49 -2.23
N GLN A 135 18.83 5.42 -2.53
CA GLN A 135 17.90 5.99 -1.55
C GLN A 135 16.88 4.96 -1.08
N LEU A 136 16.46 4.02 -1.94
CA LEU A 136 15.55 2.94 -1.54
C LEU A 136 16.24 1.93 -0.62
N ILE A 137 17.56 1.71 -0.79
CA ILE A 137 18.37 0.91 0.15
C ILE A 137 18.34 1.57 1.54
N THR A 138 18.60 2.87 1.61
CA THR A 138 18.53 3.63 2.87
C THR A 138 17.15 3.52 3.51
N ILE A 139 16.07 3.75 2.76
CA ILE A 139 14.69 3.69 3.29
C ILE A 139 14.36 2.30 3.81
N ALA A 140 14.66 1.24 3.04
CA ALA A 140 14.41 -0.13 3.44
C ALA A 140 15.21 -0.52 4.69
N ALA A 141 16.48 -0.08 4.79
CA ALA A 141 17.30 -0.33 5.97
C ALA A 141 16.71 0.33 7.21
N GLU A 142 16.24 1.58 7.11
CA GLU A 142 15.57 2.27 8.23
C GLU A 142 14.26 1.60 8.64
N LEU A 143 13.47 1.09 7.70
CA LEU A 143 12.28 0.29 8.03
C LEU A 143 12.63 -0.99 8.79
N VAL A 144 13.68 -1.71 8.37
CA VAL A 144 14.15 -2.94 9.04
C VAL A 144 14.66 -2.67 10.46
N LYS A 145 15.31 -1.52 10.70
CA LYS A 145 15.77 -1.10 12.04
C LYS A 145 14.65 -0.93 13.05
N THR A 146 13.40 -0.79 12.63
CA THR A 146 12.26 -0.75 13.56
C THR A 146 11.94 -2.10 14.20
N HIS A 147 12.65 -3.17 13.83
CA HIS A 147 12.48 -4.53 14.32
C HIS A 147 11.09 -5.16 14.05
N LYS A 148 10.20 -4.49 13.33
CA LYS A 148 8.91 -5.06 12.91
C LYS A 148 9.12 -6.10 11.82
N TRP A 149 8.68 -7.34 12.07
CA TRP A 149 8.84 -8.47 11.17
C TRP A 149 8.19 -8.25 9.80
N GLN A 150 7.08 -7.50 9.73
CA GLN A 150 6.45 -7.15 8.45
C GLN A 150 7.40 -6.40 7.51
N TYR A 151 8.24 -5.50 8.05
CA TYR A 151 9.20 -4.75 7.24
C TYR A 151 10.42 -5.60 6.91
N LEU A 152 10.81 -6.51 7.80
CA LEU A 152 11.83 -7.51 7.48
C LEU A 152 11.36 -8.39 6.30
N TYR A 153 10.13 -8.88 6.31
CA TYR A 153 9.53 -9.65 5.20
C TYR A 153 9.45 -8.86 3.89
N ALA A 154 9.15 -7.56 3.98
CA ALA A 154 9.05 -6.72 2.80
C ALA A 154 10.40 -6.34 2.19
N CYS A 155 11.43 -6.15 3.02
CA CYS A 155 12.66 -5.49 2.60
C CYS A 155 13.90 -6.41 2.59
N ALA A 156 13.88 -7.55 3.28
CA ALA A 156 15.08 -8.38 3.46
C ALA A 156 15.67 -8.87 2.13
N GLU A 157 14.86 -9.44 1.24
CA GLU A 157 15.35 -9.95 -0.06
C GLU A 157 16.04 -8.84 -0.86
N PHE A 158 15.42 -7.66 -0.90
CA PHE A 158 15.98 -6.48 -1.55
C PHE A 158 17.33 -6.06 -0.95
N LEU A 159 17.40 -5.97 0.37
CA LEU A 159 18.61 -5.53 1.08
C LEU A 159 19.75 -6.55 0.97
N VAL A 160 19.43 -7.85 0.96
CA VAL A 160 20.41 -8.93 0.76
C VAL A 160 20.99 -8.87 -0.65
N LYS A 161 20.16 -8.70 -1.69
CA LYS A 161 20.64 -8.52 -3.07
C LYS A 161 21.50 -7.26 -3.23
N ALA A 162 21.26 -6.24 -2.41
CA ALA A 162 22.07 -5.02 -2.35
C ALA A 162 23.35 -5.17 -1.48
N ASN A 163 23.66 -6.37 -0.98
CA ASN A 163 24.79 -6.65 -0.08
C ASN A 163 24.80 -5.77 1.19
N HIS A 164 23.63 -5.45 1.74
CA HIS A 164 23.52 -4.64 2.94
C HIS A 164 23.87 -5.47 4.20
N LEU A 165 25.15 -5.40 4.61
CA LEU A 165 25.73 -6.21 5.69
C LEU A 165 24.92 -6.22 7.00
N PRO A 166 24.42 -5.08 7.54
CA PRO A 166 23.66 -5.12 8.79
C PRO A 166 22.39 -5.97 8.70
N THR A 167 21.74 -6.00 7.54
CA THR A 167 20.56 -6.85 7.33
C THR A 167 20.95 -8.32 7.21
N ILE A 168 22.06 -8.64 6.54
CA ILE A 168 22.58 -10.00 6.43
C ILE A 168 22.94 -10.55 7.82
N GLU A 169 23.60 -9.75 8.65
CA GLU A 169 23.94 -10.11 10.04
C GLU A 169 22.68 -10.33 10.90
N LEU A 170 21.70 -9.43 10.77
CA LEU A 170 20.39 -9.58 11.44
C LEU A 170 19.70 -10.89 11.04
N LEU A 171 19.63 -11.19 9.74
CA LEU A 171 19.01 -12.41 9.24
C LEU A 171 19.77 -13.66 9.70
N THR A 172 21.11 -13.63 9.70
CA THR A 172 21.94 -14.74 10.18
C THR A 172 21.63 -15.05 11.64
N ARG A 173 21.62 -14.02 12.49
CA ARG A 173 21.26 -14.15 13.91
C ARG A 173 19.86 -14.76 14.09
N ILE A 174 18.87 -14.29 13.35
CA ILE A 174 17.49 -14.80 13.43
C ILE A 174 17.41 -16.25 12.91
N ALA A 175 18.13 -16.58 11.82
CA ALA A 175 18.19 -17.93 11.24
C ALA A 175 18.77 -18.97 12.22
N ASP A 176 19.75 -18.54 13.04
CA ASP A 176 20.34 -19.31 14.13
C ASP A 176 19.41 -19.45 15.35
N GLY A 177 18.25 -18.81 15.32
CA GLY A 177 17.23 -18.88 16.37
C GLY A 177 17.42 -17.86 17.48
N VAL A 178 18.31 -16.89 17.31
CA VAL A 178 18.54 -15.83 18.29
C VAL A 178 17.62 -14.65 17.97
N VAL A 179 16.51 -14.52 18.70
CA VAL A 179 15.57 -13.37 18.62
C VAL A 179 15.56 -12.65 19.97
N THR A 180 15.68 -11.33 19.97
CA THR A 180 15.78 -10.55 21.21
C THR A 180 14.42 -10.37 21.88
N ALA A 181 14.42 -10.07 23.18
CA ALA A 181 13.18 -9.77 23.90
C ALA A 181 12.47 -8.52 23.36
N GLU A 182 13.25 -7.52 22.91
CA GLU A 182 12.72 -6.32 22.26
C GLU A 182 11.98 -6.65 20.95
N GLU A 183 12.57 -7.52 20.12
CA GLU A 183 11.93 -7.98 18.88
C GLU A 183 10.63 -8.73 19.15
N LEU A 184 10.60 -9.58 20.19
CA LEU A 184 9.36 -10.26 20.59
C LEU A 184 8.30 -9.28 21.08
N LEU A 185 8.70 -8.25 21.83
CA LEU A 185 7.78 -7.23 22.34
C LEU A 185 7.16 -6.41 21.20
N VAL A 186 8.00 -5.89 20.29
CA VAL A 186 7.58 -5.10 19.13
C VAL A 186 6.65 -5.89 18.20
N ASN A 187 6.79 -7.22 18.15
CA ASN A 187 6.02 -8.11 17.29
C ASN A 187 4.96 -8.94 18.05
N SER A 188 4.62 -8.56 19.28
CA SER A 188 3.64 -9.29 20.11
C SER A 188 2.26 -9.42 19.45
N GLU A 189 1.84 -8.41 18.70
CA GLU A 189 0.58 -8.38 17.94
C GLU A 189 0.75 -8.84 16.47
N SER A 190 1.95 -9.27 16.08
CA SER A 190 2.19 -9.73 14.72
C SER A 190 1.53 -11.08 14.45
N ASN A 191 0.97 -11.21 13.25
CA ASN A 191 0.53 -12.50 12.74
C ASN A 191 1.72 -13.43 12.43
N ILE A 192 2.90 -12.86 12.16
CA ILE A 192 4.13 -13.61 11.94
C ILE A 192 4.61 -14.18 13.28
N LYS A 193 5.02 -15.44 13.30
CA LYS A 193 5.57 -16.11 14.50
C LYS A 193 7.08 -16.28 14.41
N THR A 194 7.73 -16.48 15.56
CA THR A 194 9.19 -16.67 15.67
C THR A 194 9.70 -17.80 14.76
N LYS A 195 8.93 -18.89 14.65
CA LYS A 195 9.27 -20.00 13.75
C LYS A 195 9.27 -19.55 12.28
N GLU A 196 8.24 -18.81 11.86
CA GLU A 196 8.07 -18.35 10.48
C GLU A 196 9.16 -17.35 10.10
N ILE A 197 9.48 -16.38 10.96
CA ILE A 197 10.54 -15.41 10.66
C ILE A 197 11.92 -16.06 10.58
N ARG A 198 12.16 -17.12 11.36
CA ARG A 198 13.39 -17.92 11.28
C ARG A 198 13.49 -18.68 9.96
N GLU A 199 12.43 -19.37 9.57
CA GLU A 199 12.36 -20.10 8.29
C GLU A 199 12.53 -19.13 7.11
N TYR A 200 11.88 -17.97 7.17
CA TYR A 200 12.05 -16.90 6.21
C TYR A 200 13.50 -16.42 6.13
N ALA A 201 14.16 -16.13 7.26
CA ALA A 201 15.55 -15.69 7.28
C ALA A 201 16.49 -16.72 6.64
N GLN A 202 16.31 -18.01 6.94
CA GLN A 202 17.06 -19.10 6.33
C GLN A 202 16.83 -19.21 4.81
N GLN A 203 15.61 -18.93 4.34
CA GLN A 203 15.30 -18.93 2.92
C GLN A 203 16.00 -17.77 2.22
N ILE A 204 15.90 -16.55 2.76
CA ILE A 204 16.47 -15.35 2.14
C ILE A 204 18.00 -15.43 2.06
N LEU A 205 18.67 -15.94 3.09
CA LEU A 205 20.13 -16.11 3.09
C LEU A 205 20.64 -17.13 2.06
N LYS A 206 19.78 -18.02 1.54
CA LYS A 206 20.12 -18.94 0.44
C LYS A 206 19.98 -18.29 -0.94
N LEU A 207 19.33 -17.13 -1.03
CA LEU A 207 19.08 -16.41 -2.29
C LEU A 207 20.14 -15.35 -2.61
N GLY A 208 20.83 -14.83 -1.58
CA GLY A 208 21.98 -13.93 -1.72
C GLY A 208 23.26 -14.70 -1.96
#